data_AF-A0A8T1LWD8-F1
#
_entry.id   AF-A0A8T1LWD8-F1
#
_cell.length_a   1.000
_cell.length_b   1.000
_cell.length_c   1.000
_cell.angle_alpha   90.00
_cell.angle_beta   90.00
_cell.angle_gamma   90.00
#
_symmetry.space_group_name_H-M   'P 1'
#
loop_
_entity.id
_entity.type
_entity.pdbx_description
1 polymer ?
#
loop_
_entity_poly.entity_id
_entity_poly.type
_entity_poly.pdbx_seq_one_letter_code
_entity_poly.pdbx_strand_id
1 'polypeptide(L)'
;MATRLSYPCAAKLEDPGDLPHCFAIYYSKEGVRQYDLRADTEEECHLWVDAINNASFGKMLEQKQEAEQKQLHLLQILETERRAKWHYVKQIEDLTAEVKKLKSELNEYRTERRASPEYVAEADELRKIKKVQSFFRGWLCRRRWKQIVEDYIRSEHAESMRRRNSIVFGLVECEDEYVQQLSILVTCYLRPFRMAASSKKPIILHEDVNSIFLNV
;
A
#
# COMPACT_ATOMS: atom_id res chain seq x y z
N MET A 1 43.10 36.06 -46.05
CA MET A 1 43.72 37.21 -45.36
C MET A 1 44.26 36.68 -44.05
N ALA A 2 45.56 36.36 -44.01
CA ALA A 2 46.21 36.07 -42.75
C ALA A 2 46.67 37.42 -42.20
N THR A 3 46.10 37.83 -41.08
CA THR A 3 46.60 38.98 -40.34
C THR A 3 47.69 38.44 -39.43
N ARG A 4 48.93 38.89 -39.59
CA ARG A 4 50.00 38.57 -38.63
C ARG A 4 50.06 39.74 -37.67
N LEU A 5 50.01 39.48 -36.37
CA LEU A 5 50.25 40.46 -35.33
C LEU A 5 51.65 40.17 -34.78
N SER A 6 52.54 41.14 -34.84
CA SER A 6 53.86 41.04 -34.21
C SER A 6 54.05 42.21 -33.26
N TYR A 7 54.65 41.93 -32.10
CA TYR A 7 55.29 42.97 -31.30
C TYR A 7 56.32 43.66 -32.20
N PRO A 8 56.48 44.99 -32.12
CA PRO A 8 57.37 45.72 -33.01
C PRO A 8 58.78 45.10 -32.98
N CYS A 9 59.22 44.56 -34.12
CA CYS A 9 60.62 44.24 -34.35
C CYS A 9 61.35 45.57 -34.53
N ALA A 10 62.33 45.82 -33.66
CA ALA A 10 63.06 47.06 -33.46
C ALA A 10 63.93 47.52 -34.66
N ALA A 11 63.40 47.52 -35.88
CA ALA A 11 64.15 47.82 -37.10
C ALA A 11 63.74 49.14 -37.76
N LYS A 12 62.79 49.90 -37.21
CA LYS A 12 62.45 51.26 -37.68
C LYS A 12 62.03 52.17 -36.53
N LEU A 13 62.95 52.50 -35.64
CA LEU A 13 62.83 53.68 -34.76
C LEU A 13 64.24 54.19 -34.45
N GLU A 14 64.61 55.31 -35.06
CA GLU A 14 65.70 56.16 -34.59
C GLU A 14 65.23 56.94 -33.35
N ASP A 15 64.94 56.25 -32.25
CA ASP A 15 65.06 56.72 -30.85
C ASP A 15 64.58 55.61 -29.88
N PRO A 16 65.38 55.16 -28.88
CA PRO A 16 65.06 54.01 -28.04
C PRO A 16 64.30 54.35 -26.75
N GLY A 17 63.39 55.34 -26.76
CA GLY A 17 62.59 55.74 -25.61
C GLY A 17 61.13 56.06 -25.98
N ASP A 18 60.20 55.45 -25.25
CA ASP A 18 58.75 55.74 -25.22
C ASP A 18 57.87 55.33 -26.40
N LEU A 19 57.42 54.06 -26.37
CA LEU A 19 56.03 53.69 -26.71
C LEU A 19 55.70 52.31 -26.07
N PRO A 20 55.45 52.24 -24.73
CA PRO A 20 55.01 51.00 -24.10
C PRO A 20 53.57 50.65 -24.56
N HIS A 21 53.32 49.35 -24.74
CA HIS A 21 52.02 48.73 -25.05
C HIS A 21 51.48 48.91 -26.49
N CYS A 22 52.37 48.80 -27.49
CA CYS A 22 52.00 48.89 -28.90
C CYS A 22 51.97 47.53 -29.61
N PHE A 23 51.05 47.38 -30.57
CA PHE A 23 50.97 46.23 -31.46
C PHE A 23 50.63 46.68 -32.89
N ALA A 24 51.09 45.91 -33.88
CA ALA A 24 50.94 46.27 -35.28
C ALA A 24 50.16 45.21 -36.07
N ILE A 25 49.23 45.65 -36.91
CA ILE A 25 48.38 44.82 -37.75
C ILE A 25 48.99 44.75 -39.16
N TYR A 26 49.40 43.55 -39.55
CA TYR A 26 49.93 43.27 -40.88
C TYR A 26 48.97 42.41 -41.69
N TYR A 27 48.72 42.80 -42.94
CA TYR A 27 47.91 42.00 -43.87
C TYR A 27 48.81 41.17 -44.80
N SER A 28 48.41 39.93 -45.07
CA SER A 28 49.16 39.00 -45.92
C SER A 28 49.27 39.36 -47.41
N LYS A 29 48.60 40.42 -47.89
CA LYS A 29 48.68 40.88 -49.28
C LYS A 29 49.71 42.02 -49.37
N GLU A 30 50.67 41.90 -50.27
CA GLU A 30 51.62 42.98 -50.56
C GLU A 30 50.89 44.24 -51.05
N GLY A 31 51.35 45.41 -50.59
CA GLY A 31 50.78 46.72 -50.93
C GLY A 31 49.60 47.19 -50.06
N VAL A 32 49.17 46.43 -49.05
CA VAL A 32 48.11 46.85 -48.12
C VAL A 32 48.69 47.66 -46.95
N ARG A 33 48.01 48.76 -46.60
CA ARG A 33 48.39 49.66 -45.50
C ARG A 33 48.46 48.90 -44.16
N GLN A 34 49.56 49.08 -43.42
CA GLN A 34 49.78 48.55 -42.08
C GLN A 34 49.30 49.57 -41.04
N TYR A 35 48.85 49.09 -39.88
CA TYR A 35 48.38 49.94 -38.78
C TYR A 35 49.15 49.64 -37.50
N ASP A 36 49.70 50.68 -36.89
CA ASP A 36 50.31 50.63 -35.56
C ASP A 36 49.30 51.17 -34.54
N LEU A 37 49.02 50.39 -33.51
CA LEU A 37 48.01 50.69 -32.49
C LEU A 37 48.66 50.61 -31.10
N ARG A 38 48.16 51.45 -30.19
CA ARG A 38 48.60 51.50 -28.79
C ARG A 38 47.42 51.20 -27.87
N ALA A 39 47.64 50.37 -26.87
CA ALA A 39 46.71 50.14 -25.77
C ALA A 39 47.18 50.88 -24.51
N ASP A 40 46.27 51.06 -23.54
CA ASP A 40 46.57 51.78 -22.30
C ASP A 40 47.38 50.93 -21.31
N THR A 41 47.26 49.60 -21.40
CA THR A 41 48.01 48.62 -20.58
C THR A 41 48.56 47.46 -21.41
N GLU A 42 49.53 46.73 -20.85
CA GLU A 42 50.07 45.51 -21.47
C GLU A 42 49.01 44.40 -21.58
N GLU A 43 48.16 44.26 -20.56
CA GLU A 43 47.09 43.27 -20.53
C GLU A 43 46.01 43.57 -21.59
N GLU A 44 45.63 44.83 -21.77
CA GLU A 44 44.72 45.22 -22.85
C GLU A 44 45.34 45.01 -24.23
N CYS A 45 46.64 45.26 -24.38
CA CYS A 45 47.37 44.95 -25.61
C CYS A 45 47.25 43.46 -25.95
N HIS A 46 47.48 42.58 -24.97
CA HIS A 46 47.29 41.13 -25.13
C HIS A 46 45.85 40.76 -25.47
N LEU A 47 44.86 41.35 -24.79
CA LEU A 47 43.44 41.08 -25.05
C LEU A 47 43.01 41.52 -26.45
N TRP A 48 43.47 42.69 -26.94
CA TRP A 48 43.21 43.15 -28.30
C TRP A 48 43.85 42.25 -29.34
N VAL A 49 45.11 41.87 -29.13
CA VAL A 49 45.83 40.95 -30.00
C VAL A 49 45.11 39.61 -30.07
N ASP A 50 44.70 39.05 -28.94
CA ASP A 50 43.96 37.80 -28.86
C ASP A 50 42.58 37.91 -29.51
N ALA A 51 41.82 38.98 -29.25
CA ALA A 51 40.52 39.21 -29.86
C ALA A 51 40.60 39.32 -31.38
N ILE A 52 41.59 40.05 -31.92
CA ILE A 52 41.78 40.22 -33.36
C ILE A 52 42.23 38.90 -34.01
N ASN A 53 43.14 38.15 -33.37
CA ASN A 53 43.53 36.82 -33.82
C ASN A 53 42.33 35.86 -33.81
N ASN A 54 41.51 35.93 -32.75
CA ASN A 54 40.33 35.10 -32.56
C ASN A 54 39.19 35.43 -33.53
N ALA A 55 39.02 36.70 -33.90
CA ALA A 55 38.01 37.19 -34.83
C ALA A 55 38.48 37.19 -36.30
N SER A 56 39.68 36.69 -36.59
CA SER A 56 40.20 36.64 -37.96
C SER A 56 39.29 35.80 -38.86
N PHE A 57 39.11 36.24 -40.12
CA PHE A 57 38.23 35.57 -41.08
C PHE A 57 38.58 34.10 -41.29
N GLY A 58 39.88 33.74 -41.25
CA GLY A 58 40.32 32.35 -41.36
C GLY A 58 39.80 31.48 -40.23
N LYS A 59 39.95 31.94 -38.98
CA LYS A 59 39.46 31.24 -37.80
C LYS A 59 37.93 31.15 -37.75
N MET A 60 37.25 32.24 -38.14
CA MET A 60 35.79 32.26 -38.25
C MET A 60 35.27 31.27 -39.32
N LEU A 61 35.98 31.13 -40.45
CA LEU A 61 35.65 30.17 -41.50
C LEU A 61 35.89 28.72 -41.05
N GLU A 62 36.98 28.44 -40.36
CA GLU A 62 37.26 27.12 -39.77
C GLU A 62 36.17 26.73 -38.76
N GLN A 63 35.80 27.63 -37.85
CA GLN A 63 34.71 27.40 -36.89
C GLN A 63 33.37 27.13 -37.59
N LYS A 64 33.08 27.87 -38.67
CA LYS A 64 31.89 27.63 -39.49
C LYS A 64 31.91 26.22 -40.11
N GLN A 65 33.03 25.82 -40.71
CA GLN A 65 33.18 24.48 -41.32
C GLN A 65 33.04 23.36 -40.28
N GLU A 66 33.63 23.54 -39.09
CA GLU A 66 33.48 22.59 -37.97
C GLU A 66 32.02 22.50 -37.52
N ALA A 67 31.31 23.63 -37.43
CA ALA A 67 29.89 23.66 -37.10
C ALA A 67 29.02 22.98 -38.17
N GLU A 68 29.30 23.20 -39.45
CA GLU A 68 28.61 22.55 -40.57
C GLU A 68 28.82 21.02 -40.55
N GLN A 69 30.04 20.55 -40.25
CA GLN A 69 30.33 19.12 -40.09
C GLN A 69 29.58 18.51 -38.91
N LYS A 70 29.56 19.19 -37.75
CA LYS A 70 28.78 18.75 -36.58
C LYS A 70 27.29 18.70 -36.89
N GLN A 71 26.75 19.68 -37.62
CA GLN A 71 25.36 19.70 -38.04
C GLN A 71 25.04 18.49 -38.93
N LEU A 72 25.89 18.17 -39.90
CA LEU A 72 25.68 17.00 -40.77
C LEU A 72 25.68 15.69 -39.97
N HIS A 73 26.60 15.54 -39.03
CA HIS A 73 26.67 14.36 -38.18
C HIS A 73 25.41 14.21 -37.30
N LEU A 74 24.93 15.31 -36.70
CA LEU A 74 23.70 15.31 -35.91
C LEU A 74 22.47 14.95 -36.75
N LEU A 75 22.40 15.40 -38.00
CA LEU A 75 21.32 15.00 -38.91
C LEU A 75 21.35 13.50 -39.19
N GLN A 76 22.54 12.92 -39.40
CA GLN A 76 22.67 11.48 -39.59
C GLN A 76 22.24 10.70 -38.34
N ILE A 77 22.65 11.13 -37.15
CA ILE A 77 22.20 10.53 -35.87
C ILE A 77 20.68 10.61 -35.76
N LEU A 78 20.10 11.79 -36.01
CA LEU A 78 18.65 12.00 -35.93
C LEU A 78 17.89 11.08 -36.90
N GLU A 79 18.40 10.88 -38.11
CA GLU A 79 17.81 9.95 -39.07
C GLU A 79 17.90 8.49 -38.60
N THR A 80 19.04 8.07 -38.04
CA THR A 80 19.20 6.72 -37.49
C THR A 80 18.27 6.48 -36.30
N GLU A 81 18.15 7.45 -35.40
CA GLU A 81 17.25 7.40 -34.25
C GLU A 81 15.77 7.36 -34.70
N ARG A 82 15.41 8.14 -35.72
CA ARG A 82 14.06 8.11 -36.30
C ARG A 82 13.72 6.72 -36.85
N ARG A 83 14.64 6.07 -37.58
CA ARG A 83 14.44 4.70 -38.11
C ARG A 83 14.36 3.68 -36.97
N ALA A 84 15.26 3.75 -35.99
CA ALA A 84 15.25 2.86 -34.84
C ALA A 84 13.92 2.95 -34.07
N LYS A 85 13.46 4.17 -33.76
CA LYS A 85 12.16 4.42 -33.14
C LYS A 85 11.02 3.80 -33.95
N TRP A 86 11.01 4.02 -35.26
CA TRP A 86 9.96 3.46 -36.12
C TRP A 86 9.93 1.93 -36.07
N HIS A 87 11.09 1.27 -36.11
CA HIS A 87 11.19 -0.19 -35.98
C HIS A 87 10.65 -0.70 -34.64
N TYR A 88 10.98 -0.04 -33.53
CA TYR A 88 10.46 -0.42 -32.21
C TYR A 88 8.95 -0.23 -32.09
N VAL A 89 8.42 0.89 -32.60
CA VAL A 89 6.97 1.12 -32.62
C VAL A 89 6.27 0.01 -33.41
N LYS A 90 6.78 -0.32 -34.60
CA LYS A 90 6.22 -1.39 -35.43
C LYS A 90 6.25 -2.75 -34.73
N GLN A 91 7.35 -3.08 -34.06
CA GLN A 91 7.48 -4.31 -33.29
C GLN A 91 6.47 -4.38 -32.13
N ILE A 92 6.25 -3.27 -31.42
CA ILE A 92 5.27 -3.20 -30.33
C ILE A 92 3.85 -3.42 -30.87
N GLU A 93 3.52 -2.82 -32.01
CA GLU A 93 2.21 -3.01 -32.65
C GLU A 93 1.97 -4.48 -33.02
N ASP A 94 2.96 -5.11 -33.66
CA ASP A 94 2.87 -6.51 -34.10
C ASP A 94 2.77 -7.47 -32.89
N LEU A 95 3.58 -7.29 -31.85
CA LEU A 95 3.49 -8.07 -30.60
C LEU A 95 2.15 -7.85 -29.88
N THR A 96 1.63 -6.62 -29.89
CA THR A 96 0.34 -6.31 -29.28
C THR A 96 -0.81 -7.02 -30.01
N ALA A 97 -0.75 -7.09 -31.34
CA ALA A 97 -1.73 -7.83 -32.14
C ALA A 97 -1.66 -9.34 -31.84
N GLU A 98 -0.46 -9.91 -31.74
CA GLU A 98 -0.27 -11.32 -31.43
C GLU A 98 -0.80 -11.67 -30.03
N VAL A 99 -0.50 -10.85 -29.02
CA VAL A 99 -1.05 -11.04 -27.67
C VAL A 99 -2.58 -11.01 -27.66
N LYS A 100 -3.20 -10.14 -28.45
CA LYS A 100 -4.67 -10.09 -28.56
C LYS A 100 -5.23 -11.37 -29.19
N LYS A 101 -4.60 -11.85 -30.26
CA LYS A 101 -4.98 -13.08 -30.96
C LYS A 101 -4.84 -14.32 -30.07
N LEU A 102 -3.70 -14.48 -29.40
CA LEU A 102 -3.48 -15.60 -28.48
C LEU A 102 -4.47 -15.59 -27.31
N LYS A 103 -4.85 -14.39 -26.82
CA LYS A 103 -5.88 -14.25 -25.79
C LYS A 103 -7.27 -14.69 -26.28
N SER A 104 -7.65 -14.38 -27.51
CA SER A 104 -8.94 -14.85 -28.06
C SER A 104 -8.93 -16.37 -28.25
N GLU A 105 -7.88 -16.93 -28.86
CA GLU A 105 -7.74 -18.38 -29.07
C GLU A 105 -7.79 -19.15 -27.74
N LEU A 106 -7.08 -18.67 -26.71
CA LEU A 106 -7.09 -19.31 -25.39
C LEU A 106 -8.48 -19.25 -24.74
N ASN A 107 -9.22 -18.17 -24.95
CA ASN A 107 -10.57 -18.02 -24.39
C ASN A 107 -11.58 -18.94 -25.10
N GLU A 108 -11.49 -19.05 -26.43
CA GLU A 108 -12.27 -20.00 -27.23
C GLU A 108 -12.00 -21.43 -26.78
N TYR A 109 -10.73 -21.84 -26.74
CA TYR A 109 -10.32 -23.17 -26.28
C TYR A 109 -10.79 -23.47 -24.85
N ARG A 110 -10.70 -22.50 -23.93
CA ARG A 110 -11.20 -22.65 -22.55
C ARG A 110 -12.71 -22.84 -22.51
N THR A 111 -13.43 -22.13 -23.37
CA THR A 111 -14.90 -22.20 -23.45
C THR A 111 -15.32 -23.56 -24.01
N GLU A 112 -14.68 -24.01 -25.10
CA GLU A 112 -14.89 -25.35 -25.67
C GLU A 112 -14.58 -26.45 -24.67
N ARG A 113 -13.44 -26.37 -23.96
CA ARG A 113 -13.11 -27.35 -22.91
C ARG A 113 -14.13 -27.39 -21.78
N ARG A 114 -14.69 -26.26 -21.39
CA ARG A 114 -15.75 -26.21 -20.36
C ARG A 114 -17.06 -26.79 -20.87
N ALA A 115 -17.35 -26.65 -22.16
CA ALA A 115 -18.51 -27.24 -22.81
C ALA A 115 -18.32 -28.74 -23.08
N SER A 116 -17.10 -29.27 -22.99
CA SER A 116 -16.82 -30.70 -23.17
C SER A 116 -17.62 -31.52 -22.15
N PRO A 117 -18.44 -32.49 -22.61
CA PRO A 117 -19.19 -33.38 -21.73
C PRO A 117 -18.31 -34.13 -20.72
N GLU A 118 -17.08 -34.46 -21.11
CA GLU A 118 -16.11 -35.16 -20.26
C GLU A 118 -15.67 -34.30 -19.06
N TYR A 119 -15.40 -33.01 -19.29
CA TYR A 119 -15.05 -32.08 -18.22
C TYR A 119 -16.22 -31.81 -17.28
N VAL A 120 -17.44 -31.70 -17.82
CA VAL A 120 -18.65 -31.51 -17.00
C VAL A 120 -18.91 -32.75 -16.14
N ALA A 121 -18.79 -33.95 -16.71
CA ALA A 121 -18.93 -35.21 -15.98
C ALA A 121 -17.88 -35.35 -14.87
N GLU A 122 -16.61 -35.05 -15.16
CA GLU A 122 -15.53 -35.06 -14.16
C GLU A 122 -15.81 -34.05 -13.03
N ALA A 123 -16.26 -32.84 -13.36
CA ALA A 123 -16.62 -31.83 -12.38
C ALA A 123 -17.79 -32.27 -11.49
N ASP A 124 -18.78 -32.97 -12.04
CA ASP A 124 -19.91 -33.50 -11.30
C ASP A 124 -19.53 -34.68 -10.41
N GLU A 125 -18.68 -35.60 -10.86
CA GLU A 125 -18.10 -36.65 -10.01
C GLU A 125 -17.30 -36.05 -8.85
N LEU A 126 -16.47 -35.04 -9.10
CA LEU A 126 -15.73 -34.34 -8.05
C LEU A 126 -16.67 -33.66 -7.03
N ARG A 127 -17.79 -33.09 -7.49
CA ARG A 127 -18.84 -32.53 -6.61
C ARG A 127 -19.49 -33.62 -5.76
N LYS A 128 -19.79 -34.79 -6.31
CA LYS A 128 -20.36 -35.92 -5.56
C LYS A 128 -19.40 -36.38 -4.46
N ILE A 129 -18.12 -36.55 -4.78
CA ILE A 129 -17.08 -36.92 -3.80
C ILE A 129 -17.02 -35.89 -2.67
N LYS A 130 -16.96 -34.60 -2.99
CA LYS A 130 -16.93 -33.53 -1.98
C LYS A 130 -18.17 -33.53 -1.07
N LYS A 131 -19.36 -33.80 -1.62
CA LYS A 131 -20.60 -33.95 -0.83
C LYS A 131 -20.49 -35.12 0.15
N VAL A 132 -20.02 -36.27 -0.31
CA VAL A 132 -19.81 -37.46 0.54
C VAL A 132 -18.79 -37.17 1.64
N GLN A 133 -17.64 -36.57 1.31
CA GLN A 133 -16.63 -36.18 2.28
C GLN A 133 -17.17 -35.21 3.35
N SER A 134 -17.94 -34.20 2.93
CA SER A 134 -18.58 -33.26 3.85
C SER A 134 -19.57 -33.96 4.79
N PHE A 135 -20.36 -34.90 4.25
CA PHE A 135 -21.27 -35.72 5.04
C PHE A 135 -20.51 -36.54 6.10
N PHE A 136 -19.46 -37.27 5.70
CA PHE A 136 -18.64 -38.06 6.63
C PHE A 136 -18.00 -37.19 7.70
N ARG A 137 -17.44 -36.03 7.34
CA ARG A 137 -16.87 -35.09 8.29
C ARG A 137 -17.91 -34.65 9.32
N GLY A 138 -19.09 -34.24 8.87
CA GLY A 138 -20.17 -33.83 9.77
C GLY A 138 -20.70 -34.97 10.64
N TRP A 139 -20.80 -36.18 10.10
CA TRP A 139 -21.22 -37.37 10.83
C TRP A 139 -20.23 -37.75 11.93
N LEU A 140 -18.92 -37.75 11.63
CA LEU A 140 -17.86 -38.03 12.60
C LEU A 140 -17.86 -36.99 13.73
N CYS A 141 -18.02 -35.70 13.41
CA CYS A 141 -18.14 -34.65 14.42
C CYS A 141 -19.31 -34.90 15.37
N ARG A 142 -20.51 -35.20 14.83
CA ARG A 142 -21.70 -35.51 15.64
C ARG A 142 -21.51 -36.77 16.49
N ARG A 143 -20.92 -37.82 15.93
CA ARG A 143 -20.64 -39.06 16.66
C ARG A 143 -19.68 -38.83 17.83
N ARG A 144 -18.59 -38.10 17.61
CA ARG A 144 -17.62 -37.75 18.65
C ARG A 144 -18.25 -36.87 19.74
N TRP A 145 -19.04 -35.88 19.36
CA TRP A 145 -19.77 -35.04 20.32
C TRP A 145 -20.70 -35.86 21.20
N LYS A 146 -21.50 -36.75 20.59
CA LYS A 146 -22.41 -37.64 21.31
C LYS A 146 -21.66 -38.47 22.35
N GLN A 147 -20.50 -39.03 21.96
CA GLN A 147 -19.65 -39.79 22.88
C GLN A 147 -19.14 -38.94 24.05
N ILE A 148 -18.58 -37.76 23.77
CA ILE A 148 -18.07 -36.84 24.82
C ILE A 148 -19.18 -36.47 25.82
N VAL A 149 -20.38 -36.15 25.32
CA VAL A 149 -21.52 -35.81 26.17
C VAL A 149 -21.97 -37.00 27.01
N GLU A 150 -22.04 -38.19 26.41
CA GLU A 150 -22.44 -39.42 27.11
C GLU A 150 -21.43 -39.79 28.21
N ASP A 151 -20.13 -39.66 27.93
CA ASP A 151 -19.05 -39.84 28.90
C ASP A 151 -19.13 -38.80 30.04
N TYR A 152 -19.44 -37.54 29.72
CA TYR A 152 -19.66 -36.51 30.72
C TYR A 152 -20.87 -36.80 31.63
N ILE A 153 -22.02 -37.18 31.05
CA ILE A 153 -23.24 -37.49 31.81
C ILE A 153 -22.99 -38.64 32.80
N ARG A 154 -22.19 -39.64 32.38
CA ARG A 154 -21.79 -40.79 33.21
C ARG A 154 -20.62 -40.50 34.15
N SER A 155 -20.05 -39.30 34.14
CA SER A 155 -18.90 -38.98 34.99
C SER A 155 -19.30 -38.79 36.45
N GLU A 156 -18.41 -39.23 37.35
CA GLU A 156 -18.52 -39.00 38.81
C GLU A 156 -18.74 -37.52 39.15
N HIS A 157 -18.11 -36.61 38.41
CA HIS A 157 -18.28 -35.17 38.62
C HIS A 157 -19.71 -34.72 38.33
N ALA A 158 -20.30 -35.15 37.20
CA ALA A 158 -21.68 -34.81 36.86
C ALA A 158 -22.69 -35.43 37.85
N GLU A 159 -22.42 -36.64 38.36
CA GLU A 159 -23.21 -37.24 39.43
C GLU A 159 -23.13 -36.47 40.75
N SER A 160 -21.92 -36.09 41.17
CA SER A 160 -21.70 -35.25 42.35
C SER A 160 -22.42 -33.91 42.23
N MET A 161 -22.34 -33.25 41.08
CA MET A 161 -23.08 -32.00 40.82
C MET A 161 -24.60 -32.21 40.90
N ARG A 162 -25.14 -33.27 40.30
CA ARG A 162 -26.57 -33.61 40.40
C ARG A 162 -26.99 -33.82 41.85
N ARG A 163 -26.20 -34.57 42.63
CA ARG A 163 -26.48 -34.81 44.07
C ARG A 163 -26.48 -33.51 44.86
N ARG A 164 -25.45 -32.68 44.69
CA ARG A 164 -25.36 -31.36 45.35
C ARG A 164 -26.56 -30.48 44.99
N ASN A 165 -26.90 -30.39 43.70
CA ASN A 165 -28.04 -29.59 43.25
C ASN A 165 -29.36 -30.14 43.81
N SER A 166 -29.54 -31.46 43.88
CA SER A 166 -30.73 -32.09 44.46
C SER A 166 -30.93 -31.68 45.93
N ILE A 167 -29.86 -31.59 46.72
CA ILE A 167 -29.93 -31.12 48.12
C ILE A 167 -30.34 -29.65 48.17
N VAL A 168 -29.75 -28.82 47.32
CA VAL A 168 -30.08 -27.39 47.26
C VAL A 168 -31.54 -27.18 46.87
N PHE A 169 -32.04 -27.91 45.86
CA PHE A 169 -33.44 -27.83 45.48
C PHE A 169 -34.37 -28.32 46.60
N GLY A 170 -34.04 -29.43 47.25
CA GLY A 170 -34.81 -29.92 48.40
C GLY A 170 -34.86 -28.92 49.56
N LEU A 171 -33.76 -28.22 49.85
CA LEU A 171 -33.75 -27.16 50.86
C LEU A 171 -34.70 -26.01 50.50
N VAL A 172 -34.69 -25.58 49.23
CA VAL A 172 -35.57 -24.51 48.74
C VAL A 172 -37.03 -24.93 48.80
N GLU A 173 -37.36 -26.17 48.43
CA GLU A 173 -38.70 -26.72 48.53
C GLU A 173 -39.18 -26.79 50.00
N CYS A 174 -38.33 -27.26 50.92
CA CYS A 174 -38.66 -27.28 52.35
C CYS A 174 -38.87 -25.88 52.94
N GLU A 175 -38.07 -24.90 52.53
CA GLU A 175 -38.23 -23.51 52.98
C GLU A 175 -39.57 -22.92 52.48
N ASP A 176 -39.94 -23.20 51.23
CA ASP A 176 -41.21 -22.75 50.66
C ASP A 176 -42.40 -23.37 51.43
N GLU A 177 -42.35 -24.68 51.71
CA GLU A 177 -43.34 -25.36 52.54
C GLU A 177 -43.42 -24.76 53.97
N TYR A 178 -42.27 -24.47 54.59
CA TYR A 178 -42.22 -23.87 55.93
C TYR A 178 -42.87 -22.48 55.95
N VAL A 179 -42.52 -21.62 54.99
CA VAL A 179 -43.13 -20.28 54.85
C VAL A 179 -44.63 -20.39 54.59
N GLN A 180 -45.07 -21.35 53.77
CA GLN A 180 -46.48 -21.59 53.54
C GLN A 180 -47.21 -22.02 54.82
N GLN A 181 -46.62 -22.91 55.62
CA GLN A 181 -47.16 -23.31 56.91
C GLN A 181 -47.26 -22.15 57.90
N LEU A 182 -46.23 -21.30 57.98
CA LEU A 182 -46.27 -20.07 58.77
C LEU A 182 -47.38 -19.13 58.32
N SER A 183 -47.55 -18.96 57.00
CA SER A 183 -48.64 -18.16 56.43
C SER A 183 -50.02 -18.68 56.84
N ILE A 184 -50.22 -20.01 56.83
CA ILE A 184 -51.44 -20.65 57.30
C ILE A 184 -51.61 -20.44 58.82
N LEU A 185 -50.56 -20.64 59.61
CA LEU A 185 -50.60 -20.42 61.06
C LEU A 185 -51.04 -18.99 61.40
N VAL A 186 -50.45 -18.00 60.73
CA VAL A 186 -50.77 -16.59 60.92
C VAL A 186 -52.19 -16.28 60.45
N THR A 187 -52.54 -16.71 59.25
CA THR A 187 -53.78 -16.31 58.57
C THR A 187 -55.00 -17.01 59.15
N CYS A 188 -54.91 -18.32 59.39
CA CYS A 188 -56.04 -19.15 59.79
C CYS A 188 -56.18 -19.25 61.31
N TYR A 189 -55.12 -19.03 62.08
CA TYR A 189 -55.16 -19.19 63.54
C TYR A 189 -54.86 -17.87 64.26
N LEU A 190 -53.64 -17.34 64.18
CA LEU A 190 -53.22 -16.19 64.98
C LEU A 190 -54.12 -14.96 64.77
N ARG A 191 -54.39 -14.57 63.52
CA ARG A 191 -55.24 -13.40 63.22
C ARG A 191 -56.67 -13.57 63.77
N PRO A 192 -57.38 -14.68 63.51
CA PRO A 192 -58.68 -14.96 64.16
C PRO A 192 -58.64 -14.92 65.69
N PHE A 193 -57.63 -15.51 66.34
CA PHE A 193 -57.49 -15.47 67.80
C PHE A 193 -57.30 -14.04 68.34
N ARG A 194 -56.47 -13.23 67.68
CA ARG A 194 -56.31 -11.80 68.05
C ARG A 194 -57.62 -11.04 67.87
N MET A 195 -58.37 -11.31 66.81
CA MET A 195 -59.70 -10.70 66.61
C MET A 195 -60.68 -11.09 67.72
N ALA A 196 -60.70 -12.36 68.14
CA ALA A 196 -61.54 -12.83 69.24
C ALA A 196 -61.17 -12.18 70.58
N ALA A 197 -59.87 -12.01 70.85
CA ALA A 197 -59.35 -11.32 72.04
C ALA A 197 -59.70 -9.81 72.07
N SER A 198 -59.85 -9.17 70.91
CA SER A 198 -60.30 -7.77 70.80
C SER A 198 -61.83 -7.59 70.84
N SER A 199 -62.61 -8.67 71.02
CA SER A 199 -64.07 -8.57 71.01
C SER A 199 -64.64 -7.93 72.29
N LYS A 200 -65.91 -7.49 72.24
CA LYS A 200 -66.58 -6.84 73.38
C LYS A 200 -66.70 -7.73 74.63
N LYS A 201 -66.66 -9.05 74.46
CA LYS A 201 -66.65 -10.06 75.53
C LYS A 201 -65.61 -11.13 75.15
N PRO A 202 -64.32 -10.89 75.43
CA PRO A 202 -63.25 -11.75 74.94
C PRO A 202 -63.29 -13.12 75.62
N ILE A 203 -63.11 -14.17 74.83
CA ILE A 203 -63.04 -15.58 75.30
C ILE A 203 -61.59 -15.97 75.63
N ILE A 204 -60.62 -15.19 75.13
CA ILE A 204 -59.17 -15.37 75.34
C ILE A 204 -58.52 -13.99 75.45
N LEU A 205 -57.50 -13.82 76.30
CA LEU A 205 -56.83 -12.54 76.47
C LEU A 205 -55.70 -12.34 75.45
N HIS A 206 -55.32 -11.09 75.20
CA HIS A 206 -54.19 -10.79 74.32
C HIS A 206 -52.87 -11.36 74.86
N GLU A 207 -52.68 -11.40 76.19
CA GLU A 207 -51.50 -12.01 76.80
C GLU A 207 -51.41 -13.51 76.51
N ASP A 208 -52.53 -14.23 76.63
CA ASP A 208 -52.61 -15.67 76.32
C ASP A 208 -52.26 -15.93 74.86
N VAL A 209 -52.86 -15.18 73.92
CA VAL A 209 -52.55 -15.31 72.48
C VAL A 209 -51.07 -15.02 72.20
N ASN A 210 -50.50 -13.98 72.80
CA ASN A 210 -49.09 -13.64 72.62
C ASN A 210 -48.15 -14.68 73.24
N SER A 211 -48.56 -15.35 74.34
CA SER A 211 -47.78 -16.44 74.95
C SER A 211 -47.76 -17.70 74.09
N ILE A 212 -48.81 -17.93 73.30
CA ILE A 212 -48.92 -19.10 72.41
C ILE A 212 -48.16 -18.89 71.10
N PHE A 213 -48.26 -17.69 70.51
CA PHE A 213 -47.66 -17.36 69.21
C PHE A 213 -46.44 -16.44 69.36
N LEU A 214 -45.51 -16.81 70.24
CA LEU A 214 -44.29 -16.04 70.50
C LEU A 214 -43.44 -15.91 69.24
N ASN A 215 -43.22 -14.67 68.80
CA ASN A 215 -42.38 -14.34 67.63
C ASN A 215 -42.81 -15.02 66.32
N VAL A 216 -44.08 -15.41 66.20
CA VAL A 216 -44.71 -15.84 64.95
C VAL A 216 -45.03 -14.63 64.08
#